data_AF-A0A7C5H3P6-F1
#
_entry.id   AF-A0A7C5H3P6-F1
#
_cell.length_a   1.000
_cell.length_b   1.000
_cell.length_c   1.000
_cell.angle_alpha   90.00
_cell.angle_beta   90.00
_cell.angle_gamma   90.00
#
_symmetry.space_group_name_H-M   'P 1'
#
loop_
_entity.id
_entity.type
_entity.pdbx_description
1 polymer ?
#
loop_
_entity_poly.entity_id
_entity_poly.type
_entity_poly.pdbx_seq_one_letter_code
_entity_poly.pdbx_strand_id
1 'polypeptide(L)'
;MKKIILYMTATVAVVALNGCGGLVYSDDYYSDYVGDDLTTLFLVDERGLSYADIPYKCDSMTRWSHTAPNGEFSFIQHEYCEFDFNGLDGNHDFTDDEIVRIVDDRNSGKGGIEYGCESFGVSSTFNDGSFDYDQDDVCTFYL
;
A
#
# COMPACT_ATOMS: atom_id res chain seq x y z
N MET A 1 -61.90 24.03 4.80
CA MET A 1 -61.08 24.91 3.94
C MET A 1 -59.66 24.36 3.91
N LYS A 2 -59.12 24.19 2.70
CA LYS A 2 -57.90 23.47 2.30
C LYS A 2 -56.62 24.03 2.95
N LYS A 3 -55.69 23.18 3.41
CA LYS A 3 -54.21 23.40 3.39
C LYS A 3 -53.49 22.03 3.34
N ILE A 4 -53.05 21.62 2.14
CA ILE A 4 -51.67 21.53 1.63
C ILE A 4 -50.95 20.24 2.08
N ILE A 5 -50.93 19.29 1.15
CA ILE A 5 -50.15 18.05 1.15
C ILE A 5 -48.75 18.41 0.62
N LEU A 6 -47.70 18.12 1.39
CA LEU A 6 -46.31 18.30 0.94
C LEU A 6 -45.73 16.94 0.56
N TYR A 7 -45.72 16.64 -0.73
CA TYR A 7 -44.91 15.58 -1.31
C TYR A 7 -43.48 16.11 -1.49
N MET A 8 -42.50 15.58 -0.76
CA MET A 8 -41.10 15.71 -1.14
C MET A 8 -40.65 14.43 -1.81
N THR A 9 -40.58 14.53 -3.13
CA THR A 9 -40.01 13.56 -4.07
C THR A 9 -38.50 13.49 -3.93
N ALA A 10 -37.97 12.27 -3.91
CA ALA A 10 -36.56 11.97 -4.08
C ALA A 10 -36.06 12.44 -5.45
N THR A 11 -34.87 13.03 -5.47
CA THR A 11 -34.05 13.17 -6.69
C THR A 11 -32.67 12.63 -6.40
N VAL A 12 -32.47 11.39 -6.85
CA VAL A 12 -31.17 10.79 -7.16
C VAL A 12 -30.70 11.40 -8.49
N ALA A 13 -29.52 12.00 -8.53
CA ALA A 13 -28.77 12.20 -9.77
C ALA A 13 -27.27 12.28 -9.46
N VAL A 14 -26.54 11.20 -9.75
CA VAL A 14 -25.68 10.98 -10.94
C VAL A 14 -24.26 11.51 -10.71
N VAL A 15 -23.38 10.56 -10.39
CA VAL A 15 -22.06 10.34 -10.99
C VAL A 15 -21.39 11.57 -11.61
N ALA A 16 -20.44 12.14 -10.86
CA ALA A 16 -19.32 12.89 -11.43
C ALA A 16 -18.10 11.97 -11.45
N LEU A 17 -18.08 11.00 -12.38
CA LEU A 17 -16.84 10.42 -12.89
C LEU A 17 -16.20 11.49 -13.79
N ASN A 18 -15.57 12.50 -13.17
CA ASN A 18 -14.66 13.41 -13.83
C ASN A 18 -13.36 13.41 -13.06
N GLY A 19 -12.51 12.46 -13.42
CA GLY A 19 -11.15 12.31 -12.92
C GLY A 19 -10.30 11.54 -13.91
N CYS A 20 -10.46 11.82 -15.21
CA CYS A 20 -9.41 11.56 -16.18
C CYS A 20 -8.28 12.54 -15.84
N GLY A 21 -7.30 12.06 -15.09
CA GLY A 21 -6.11 12.79 -14.70
C GLY A 21 -4.98 11.79 -14.61
N GLY A 22 -4.49 11.36 -15.78
CA GLY A 22 -3.15 10.79 -15.87
C GLY A 22 -2.17 11.83 -15.35
N LEU A 23 -1.85 11.75 -14.07
CA LEU A 23 -0.76 12.46 -13.47
C LEU A 23 0.47 11.61 -13.72
N VAL A 24 1.13 11.93 -14.83
CA VAL A 24 2.56 11.70 -14.98
C VAL A 24 3.22 12.47 -13.83
N TYR A 25 3.51 11.78 -12.72
CA TYR A 25 4.47 12.23 -11.72
C TYR A 25 5.86 11.99 -12.33
N SER A 26 6.30 12.92 -13.16
CA SER A 26 7.70 13.11 -13.48
C SER A 26 8.13 14.36 -12.70
N ASP A 27 8.88 14.16 -11.63
CA ASP A 27 10.12 14.89 -11.36
C ASP A 27 10.76 14.36 -10.06
N ASP A 28 11.98 13.84 -10.21
CA ASP A 28 13.06 13.79 -9.20
C ASP A 28 13.05 12.74 -8.07
N TYR A 29 12.24 11.67 -8.11
CA TYR A 29 12.27 10.64 -7.05
C TYR A 29 13.38 9.58 -7.22
N TYR A 30 13.75 9.27 -8.47
CA TYR A 30 14.84 8.33 -8.78
C TYR A 30 16.03 9.09 -9.33
N SER A 31 17.20 8.84 -8.76
CA SER A 31 18.47 9.41 -9.22
C SER A 31 18.86 8.83 -10.59
N ASP A 32 18.44 9.43 -11.71
CA ASP A 32 18.98 9.27 -13.09
C ASP A 32 19.13 7.82 -13.65
N TYR A 33 18.72 6.79 -12.90
CA TYR A 33 18.72 5.36 -13.25
C TYR A 33 17.31 4.94 -13.67
N VAL A 34 16.72 5.63 -14.65
CA VAL A 34 15.48 5.16 -15.30
C VAL A 34 15.87 4.14 -16.36
N GLY A 35 16.22 2.93 -15.93
CA GLY A 35 16.54 1.80 -16.81
C GLY A 35 15.75 0.57 -16.36
N ASP A 36 14.86 0.10 -17.25
CA ASP A 36 14.22 -1.23 -17.42
C ASP A 36 13.81 -2.13 -16.22
N ASP A 37 14.13 -1.80 -14.97
CA ASP A 37 14.01 -2.67 -13.79
C ASP A 37 13.01 -2.15 -12.74
N LEU A 38 12.21 -1.14 -13.07
CA LEU A 38 11.17 -0.63 -12.17
C LEU A 38 10.04 -1.66 -12.06
N THR A 39 9.78 -2.13 -10.84
CA THR A 39 8.70 -3.05 -10.50
C THR A 39 7.69 -2.34 -9.61
N THR A 40 6.41 -2.71 -9.76
CA THR A 40 5.30 -2.16 -9.01
C THR A 40 4.55 -3.29 -8.31
N LEU A 41 4.31 -3.13 -7.00
CA LEU A 41 3.55 -4.04 -6.16
C LEU A 41 2.54 -3.23 -5.31
N PHE A 42 1.71 -3.93 -4.56
CA PHE A 42 0.64 -3.33 -3.78
C PHE A 42 0.64 -3.87 -2.35
N LEU A 43 0.39 -3.00 -1.37
CA LEU A 43 0.07 -3.36 0.00
C LEU A 43 -1.45 -3.44 0.17
N VAL A 44 -1.93 -4.60 0.60
CA VAL A 44 -3.37 -4.86 0.84
C VAL A 44 -3.58 -5.67 2.12
N ASP A 45 -4.79 -5.63 2.65
CA ASP A 45 -5.24 -6.49 3.76
C ASP A 45 -5.60 -7.92 3.27
N GLU A 46 -6.02 -8.79 4.19
CA GLU A 46 -6.43 -10.16 3.87
C GLU A 46 -7.66 -10.23 2.95
N ARG A 47 -8.42 -9.14 2.85
CA ARG A 47 -9.62 -8.98 2.01
C ARG A 47 -9.32 -8.30 0.68
N GLY A 48 -8.08 -7.85 0.45
CA GLY A 48 -7.65 -7.12 -0.74
C GLY A 48 -7.99 -5.62 -0.73
N LEU A 49 -8.26 -5.03 0.44
CA LEU A 49 -8.39 -3.59 0.61
C LEU A 49 -6.99 -2.97 0.74
N SER A 50 -6.77 -1.86 0.06
CA SER A 50 -5.45 -1.25 -0.04
C SER A 50 -5.03 -0.47 1.20
N TYR A 51 -3.75 -0.60 1.55
CA TYR A 51 -3.07 0.25 2.53
C TYR A 51 -2.47 1.49 1.85
N ALA A 52 -3.20 2.59 1.90
CA ALA A 52 -2.77 3.88 1.38
C ALA A 52 -1.92 4.66 2.40
N ASP A 53 -1.09 5.56 1.89
CA ASP A 53 -0.31 6.52 2.68
C ASP A 53 0.75 5.90 3.60
N ILE A 54 1.09 4.62 3.42
CA ILE A 54 2.16 3.96 4.18
C ILE A 54 3.51 4.53 3.71
N PRO A 55 4.30 5.17 4.59
CA PRO A 55 5.61 5.69 4.22
C PRO A 55 6.56 4.56 3.84
N TYR A 56 7.31 4.76 2.75
CA TYR A 56 8.40 3.86 2.37
C TYR A 56 9.57 4.60 1.74
N LYS A 57 10.74 3.99 1.81
CA LYS A 57 11.96 4.49 1.18
C LYS A 57 12.85 3.34 0.75
N CYS A 58 13.21 3.33 -0.52
CA CYS A 58 14.19 2.39 -1.07
C CYS A 58 15.59 3.00 -1.16
N ASP A 59 16.61 2.15 -1.26
CA ASP A 59 18.03 2.56 -1.37
C ASP A 59 18.28 3.54 -2.53
N SER A 60 17.59 3.35 -3.66
CA SER A 60 17.69 4.23 -4.83
C SER A 60 17.00 5.59 -4.67
N MET A 61 16.21 5.77 -3.60
CA MET A 61 15.38 6.96 -3.37
C MET A 61 16.09 7.98 -2.48
N THR A 62 16.04 9.25 -2.88
CA THR A 62 16.63 10.34 -2.08
C THR A 62 15.74 10.80 -0.93
N ARG A 63 14.43 10.53 -1.01
CA ARG A 63 13.40 10.93 -0.05
C ARG A 63 12.42 9.79 0.17
N TRP A 64 11.75 9.83 1.32
CA TRP A 64 10.58 8.99 1.58
C TRP A 64 9.46 9.31 0.59
N SER A 65 8.72 8.28 0.23
CA SER A 65 7.46 8.34 -0.51
C SER A 65 6.37 7.67 0.32
N HIS A 66 5.16 7.61 -0.21
CA HIS A 66 4.02 6.96 0.42
C HIS A 66 3.31 6.06 -0.59
N THR A 67 2.74 4.95 -0.14
CA THR A 67 1.89 4.12 -0.99
C THR A 67 0.72 4.94 -1.53
N ALA A 68 0.38 4.75 -2.80
CA ALA A 68 -0.72 5.46 -3.43
C ALA A 68 -2.08 5.01 -2.84
N PRO A 69 -3.21 5.69 -3.16
CA PRO A 69 -4.53 5.33 -2.62
C PRO A 69 -5.00 3.89 -2.88
N ASN A 70 -4.43 3.22 -3.89
CA ASN A 70 -4.64 1.81 -4.23
C ASN A 70 -3.58 0.87 -3.59
N GLY A 71 -2.77 1.37 -2.66
CA GLY A 71 -1.71 0.61 -1.97
C GLY A 71 -0.45 0.42 -2.81
N GLU A 72 -0.37 1.06 -3.99
CA GLU A 72 0.71 0.91 -4.94
C GLU A 72 2.01 1.53 -4.43
N PHE A 73 3.11 0.82 -4.63
CA PHE A 73 4.47 1.33 -4.49
C PHE A 73 5.36 0.77 -5.60
N SER A 74 6.41 1.50 -5.94
CA SER A 74 7.36 1.10 -6.98
C SER A 74 8.79 1.14 -6.45
N PHE A 75 9.63 0.27 -7.00
CA PHE A 75 11.01 0.05 -6.59
C PHE A 75 11.82 -0.51 -7.77
N ILE A 76 13.14 -0.36 -7.73
CA ILE A 76 14.07 -1.02 -8.63
C ILE A 76 14.32 -2.44 -8.10
N GLN A 77 14.24 -3.45 -8.96
CA GLN A 77 14.50 -4.84 -8.54
C GLN A 77 15.85 -5.03 -7.85
N HIS A 78 15.87 -5.92 -6.87
CA HIS A 78 17.01 -6.28 -6.02
C HIS A 78 17.51 -5.16 -5.11
N GLU A 79 16.62 -4.31 -4.60
CA GLU A 79 16.95 -3.25 -3.64
C GLU A 79 16.26 -3.44 -2.29
N TYR A 80 16.79 -2.79 -1.26
CA TYR A 80 16.14 -2.74 0.04
C TYR A 80 15.17 -1.57 0.09
N CYS A 81 13.94 -1.84 0.50
CA CYS A 81 12.91 -0.84 0.77
C CYS A 81 12.42 -0.96 2.21
N GLU A 82 12.58 0.13 2.96
CA GLU A 82 12.09 0.30 4.31
C GLU A 82 10.66 0.82 4.26
N PHE A 83 9.76 0.19 5.02
CA PHE A 83 8.36 0.59 5.21
C PHE A 83 8.13 0.90 6.68
N ASP A 84 7.48 2.04 6.94
CA ASP A 84 7.09 2.47 8.28
C ASP A 84 5.60 2.13 8.50
N PHE A 85 5.32 1.13 9.32
CA PHE A 85 3.97 0.69 9.64
C PHE A 85 3.40 1.35 10.91
N ASN A 86 3.92 2.53 11.28
CA ASN A 86 3.35 3.34 12.36
C ASN A 86 1.84 3.57 12.16
N GLY A 87 1.06 3.24 13.19
CA GLY A 87 -0.39 3.32 13.20
C GLY A 87 -1.10 2.03 12.79
N LEU A 88 -0.37 0.96 12.47
CA LEU A 88 -0.92 -0.38 12.26
C LEU A 88 -0.74 -1.26 13.50
N ASP A 89 -1.66 -2.19 13.70
CA ASP A 89 -1.76 -3.00 14.92
C ASP A 89 -0.81 -4.20 14.96
N GLY A 90 -0.19 -4.57 13.84
CA GLY A 90 0.65 -5.76 13.75
C GLY A 90 -0.15 -7.05 13.64
N ASN A 91 0.54 -8.16 13.40
CA ASN A 91 -0.05 -9.51 13.35
C ASN A 91 0.83 -10.57 14.01
N HIS A 92 1.88 -10.13 14.73
CA HIS A 92 2.75 -10.99 15.51
C HIS A 92 2.34 -10.97 16.99
N ASP A 93 1.81 -12.08 17.51
CA ASP A 93 1.44 -12.24 18.93
C ASP A 93 0.35 -11.30 19.49
N PHE A 94 -0.47 -10.67 18.63
CA PHE A 94 -1.60 -9.81 19.02
C PHE A 94 -2.96 -10.52 18.97
N THR A 95 -3.99 -9.91 19.56
CA THR A 95 -5.37 -10.45 19.55
C THR A 95 -6.21 -9.94 18.38
N ASP A 96 -5.84 -8.80 17.82
CA ASP A 96 -6.41 -8.21 16.62
C ASP A 96 -5.31 -8.24 15.55
N ASP A 97 -5.30 -9.28 14.72
CA ASP A 97 -4.28 -9.48 13.70
C ASP A 97 -4.58 -8.59 12.48
N GLU A 98 -3.78 -7.55 12.27
CA GLU A 98 -3.83 -6.74 11.06
C GLU A 98 -2.91 -7.33 9.99
N ILE A 99 -3.47 -8.21 9.15
CA ILE A 99 -2.70 -8.95 8.14
C ILE A 99 -2.43 -8.07 6.91
N VAL A 100 -1.18 -7.62 6.76
CA VAL A 100 -0.71 -6.93 5.56
C VAL A 100 -0.12 -7.93 4.57
N ARG A 101 -0.36 -7.72 3.28
CA ARG A 101 0.12 -8.56 2.18
C ARG A 101 0.74 -7.73 1.06
N ILE A 102 1.86 -8.22 0.54
CA ILE A 102 2.47 -7.71 -0.71
C ILE A 102 1.94 -8.54 -1.89
N VAL A 103 1.30 -7.88 -2.86
CA VAL A 103 0.65 -8.53 -4.01
C VAL A 103 1.01 -7.85 -5.34
N ASP A 104 0.78 -8.55 -6.47
CA ASP A 104 0.80 -7.93 -7.81
C ASP A 104 -0.53 -7.28 -8.21
N ASP A 105 -0.58 -6.78 -9.45
CA ASP A 105 -1.73 -6.15 -10.12
C ASP A 105 -2.97 -7.07 -10.21
N ARG A 106 -2.81 -8.38 -9.97
CA ARG A 106 -3.89 -9.37 -9.94
C ARG A 106 -4.29 -9.79 -8.53
N ASN A 107 -3.79 -9.09 -7.52
CA ASN A 107 -3.95 -9.44 -6.11
C ASN A 107 -3.37 -10.83 -5.78
N SER A 108 -2.35 -11.28 -6.53
CA SER A 108 -1.61 -12.50 -6.24
C SER A 108 -0.46 -12.19 -5.30
N GLY A 109 -0.43 -12.91 -4.17
CA GLY A 109 0.62 -12.83 -3.16
C GLY A 109 2.03 -13.01 -3.70
N LYS A 110 2.98 -12.23 -3.17
CA LYS A 110 4.41 -12.37 -3.41
C LYS A 110 5.10 -12.99 -2.20
N GLY A 111 5.21 -14.32 -2.22
CA GLY A 111 5.93 -15.08 -1.21
C GLY A 111 7.43 -15.17 -1.43
N GLY A 112 8.17 -15.45 -0.36
CA GLY A 112 9.62 -15.64 -0.38
C GLY A 112 10.43 -14.34 -0.49
N ILE A 113 9.80 -13.18 -0.29
CA ILE A 113 10.50 -11.91 -0.16
C ILE A 113 11.17 -11.90 1.21
N GLU A 114 12.50 -11.83 1.24
CA GLU A 114 13.25 -11.67 2.48
C GLU A 114 12.97 -10.30 3.08
N TYR A 115 12.74 -10.25 4.39
CA TYR A 115 12.55 -8.99 5.10
C TYR A 115 13.10 -9.07 6.51
N GLY A 116 13.28 -7.93 7.15
CA GLY A 116 13.49 -7.86 8.58
C GLY A 116 12.83 -6.66 9.19
N CYS A 117 12.22 -6.85 10.36
CA CYS A 117 11.60 -5.77 11.13
C CYS A 117 12.43 -5.45 12.38
N GLU A 118 12.30 -4.21 12.87
CA GLU A 118 13.07 -3.73 14.02
C GLU A 118 12.82 -4.56 15.28
N SER A 119 11.62 -5.13 15.43
CA SER A 119 11.20 -5.77 16.67
C SER A 119 11.66 -7.23 16.85
N PHE A 120 11.65 -8.06 15.81
CA PHE A 120 12.00 -9.50 15.91
C PHE A 120 12.99 -10.03 14.86
N GLY A 121 13.54 -9.18 13.99
CA GLY A 121 14.62 -9.54 13.08
C GLY A 121 14.17 -10.07 11.72
N VAL A 122 14.92 -11.02 11.13
CA VAL A 122 14.77 -11.41 9.71
C VAL A 122 13.85 -12.61 9.50
N SER A 123 13.03 -12.56 8.45
CA SER A 123 12.11 -13.62 8.02
C SER A 123 11.85 -13.53 6.50
N SER A 124 10.81 -14.20 6.00
CA SER A 124 10.37 -14.13 4.60
C SER A 124 8.86 -14.15 4.47
N THR A 125 8.29 -13.44 3.50
CA THR A 125 6.84 -13.42 3.25
C THR A 125 6.31 -14.84 2.97
N PHE A 126 5.09 -15.13 3.44
CA PHE A 126 4.36 -16.36 3.15
C PHE A 126 3.92 -16.42 1.68
N ASN A 127 3.49 -17.59 1.20
CA ASN A 127 3.10 -17.80 -0.21
C ASN A 127 2.00 -16.85 -0.72
N ASP A 128 1.14 -16.35 0.17
CA ASP A 128 0.08 -15.40 -0.16
C ASP A 128 0.53 -13.94 -0.04
N GLY A 129 1.82 -13.70 0.20
CA GLY A 129 2.43 -12.38 0.33
C GLY A 129 2.27 -11.75 1.72
N SER A 130 1.61 -12.43 2.66
CA SER A 130 1.57 -11.96 4.05
C SER A 130 2.94 -12.03 4.70
N PHE A 131 3.16 -11.23 5.74
CA PHE A 131 4.36 -11.25 6.56
C PHE A 131 3.98 -10.90 8.00
N ASP A 132 4.80 -11.37 8.94
CA ASP A 132 4.67 -10.98 10.35
C ASP A 132 5.31 -9.60 10.55
N TYR A 133 4.72 -8.77 11.42
CA TYR A 133 5.26 -7.50 11.92
C TYR A 133 4.60 -7.14 13.26
N ASP A 134 5.27 -6.35 14.11
CA ASP A 134 4.67 -5.88 15.36
C ASP A 134 3.88 -4.56 15.18
N GLN A 135 3.15 -4.14 16.22
CA GLN A 135 2.52 -2.82 16.25
C GLN A 135 3.56 -1.70 16.07
N ASP A 136 3.24 -0.72 15.24
CA ASP A 136 4.07 0.46 14.94
C ASP A 136 5.51 0.14 14.47
N ASP A 137 5.68 -1.00 13.78
CA ASP A 137 7.00 -1.52 13.41
C ASP A 137 7.54 -0.93 12.09
N VAL A 138 8.85 -1.01 11.92
CA VAL A 138 9.55 -0.62 10.69
C VAL A 138 10.20 -1.86 10.10
N CYS A 139 9.84 -2.18 8.85
CA CYS A 139 10.30 -3.39 8.18
C CYS A 139 11.03 -3.06 6.87
N THR A 140 12.18 -3.68 6.67
CA THR A 140 12.96 -3.59 5.43
C THR A 140 12.81 -4.85 4.61
N PHE A 141 12.34 -4.72 3.37
CA PHE A 141 12.17 -5.82 2.42
C PHE A 141 13.23 -5.78 1.34
N TYR A 142 13.70 -6.94 0.90
CA TYR A 142 14.55 -7.09 -0.29
C TYR A 142 13.69 -7.41 -1.51
N LEU A 143 13.44 -6.40 -2.35
CA LEU A 143 12.43 -6.41 -3.42
C LEU A 143 13.06 -6.38 -4.80
#